data_AF-A0A958LFK6-F1
#
_entry.id   AF-A0A958LFK6-F1
#
_cell.length_a   1.000
_cell.length_b   1.000
_cell.length_c   1.000
_cell.angle_alpha   90.00
_cell.angle_beta   90.00
_cell.angle_gamma   90.00
#
_symmetry.space_group_name_H-M   'P 1'
#
loop_
_entity.id
_entity.type
_entity.pdbx_description
1 polymer ?
#
loop_
_entity_poly.entity_id
_entity_poly.type
_entity_poly.pdbx_seq_one_letter_code
_entity_poly.pdbx_strand_id
1 'polypeptide(L)' 'MKGWILHQDSSEPLKPQTYENARFMEVAVRHGIELRIVNPNDFDLLVTKNDEESILLDGKPVELPDFIFPRMG' A
#
# COMPACT_ATOMS: atom_id res chain seq x y z
N MET A 1 -1.78 -13.35 -3.67
CA MET A 1 -0.85 -12.28 -4.08
C MET A 1 -1.15 -11.06 -3.22
N LYS A 2 -0.14 -10.41 -2.66
CA LYS A 2 -0.23 -9.24 -1.79
C LYS A 2 0.16 -7.99 -2.59
N GLY A 3 -0.63 -6.94 -2.55
CA GLY A 3 -0.34 -5.71 -3.27
C GLY A 3 -0.62 -4.47 -2.42
N TRP A 4 0.21 -3.44 -2.58
CA TRP A 4 0.01 -2.18 -1.88
C TRP A 4 -0.36 -1.06 -2.84
N ILE A 5 -1.36 -0.27 -2.48
CA ILE A 5 -1.67 1.01 -3.13
C ILE A 5 -1.07 2.11 -2.26
N LEU A 6 -0.07 2.81 -2.77
CA LEU A 6 0.49 3.97 -2.07
C LEU A 6 -0.41 5.17 -2.35
N HIS A 7 -1.07 5.67 -1.32
CA HIS A 7 -1.99 6.80 -1.45
C HIS A 7 -1.90 7.65 -0.20
N GLN A 8 -1.64 8.96 -0.36
CA GLN A 8 -1.77 9.89 0.74
C GLN A 8 -3.26 10.20 0.93
N ASP A 9 -3.79 9.84 2.09
CA ASP A 9 -5.12 10.29 2.50
C ASP A 9 -5.13 11.82 2.48
N SER A 10 -5.87 12.38 1.52
CA SER A 10 -6.31 13.75 1.64
C SER A 10 -7.62 13.70 2.42
N SER A 11 -7.70 14.48 3.49
CA SER A 11 -8.74 14.50 4.53
C SER A 11 -10.18 14.79 4.06
N GLU A 12 -10.49 14.61 2.78
CA GLU A 12 -11.79 14.90 2.17
C GLU A 12 -12.46 13.60 1.70
N PRO A 13 -13.54 13.14 2.37
CA PRO A 13 -14.20 11.85 2.10
C PRO A 13 -14.96 11.77 0.77
N LEU A 14 -14.91 12.81 -0.08
CA LEU A 14 -15.72 12.95 -1.30
C LEU A 14 -14.89 12.96 -2.60
N LYS A 15 -13.60 12.59 -2.57
CA LYS A 15 -12.78 12.56 -3.79
C LYS A 15 -13.05 11.32 -4.64
N PRO A 16 -12.99 11.43 -5.99
CA PRO A 16 -13.08 10.29 -6.92
C PRO A 16 -12.13 9.14 -6.59
N GLN A 17 -10.95 9.45 -6.02
CA GLN A 17 -9.97 8.45 -5.59
C GLN A 17 -10.53 7.46 -4.56
N THR A 18 -11.45 7.88 -3.68
CA THR A 18 -12.09 7.00 -2.70
C THR A 18 -12.96 5.95 -3.36
N TYR A 19 -13.73 6.32 -4.40
CA TYR A 19 -14.54 5.37 -5.16
C TYR A 19 -13.68 4.40 -5.97
N GLU A 20 -12.66 4.91 -6.66
CA GLU A 20 -11.74 4.07 -7.44
C GLU A 20 -11.01 3.07 -6.54
N ASN A 21 -10.47 3.51 -5.40
CA ASN A 21 -9.79 2.64 -4.45
C ASN A 21 -10.77 1.57 -3.92
N ALA A 22 -11.99 1.95 -3.55
CA ALA A 22 -13.01 0.98 -3.14
C ALA A 22 -13.30 -0.06 -4.24
N ARG A 23 -13.41 0.38 -5.50
CA ARG A 23 -13.62 -0.50 -6.65
C ARG A 23 -12.44 -1.43 -6.90
N PHE A 24 -11.21 -0.95 -6.77
CA PHE A 24 -10.00 -1.76 -6.89
C PHE A 24 -9.97 -2.85 -5.82
N MET A 25 -10.27 -2.51 -4.57
CA MET A 25 -10.34 -3.46 -3.47
C MET A 25 -11.41 -4.54 -3.73
N GLU A 26 -12.59 -4.14 -4.20
CA GLU A 26 -13.68 -5.08 -4.54
C GLU A 26 -13.26 -6.08 -5.62
N VAL A 27 -12.60 -5.60 -6.68
CA VAL A 27 -12.17 -6.46 -7.79
C VAL A 27 -11.01 -7.35 -7.37
N ALA A 28 -10.03 -6.83 -6.63
CA ALA A 28 -8.86 -7.59 -6.18
C ALA A 28 -9.24 -8.85 -5.38
N VAL A 29 -10.23 -8.75 -4.50
CA VAL A 29 -10.75 -9.90 -3.75
C VAL A 29 -11.24 -11.01 -4.68
N ARG A 30 -11.90 -10.67 -5.79
CA ARG A 30 -12.38 -11.65 -6.79
C ARG A 30 -11.25 -12.35 -7.53
N HIS A 31 -10.06 -11.76 -7.55
CA HIS A 31 -8.86 -12.31 -8.17
C HIS A 31 -7.90 -12.97 -7.17
N GLY A 32 -8.28 -13.10 -5.88
CA GLY A 32 -7.40 -13.66 -4.85
C GLY A 32 -6.20 -12.77 -4.53
N ILE A 33 -6.35 -11.46 -4.72
CA ILE A 33 -5.35 -10.45 -4.42
C ILE A 33 -5.73 -9.76 -3.11
N GLU A 34 -4.83 -9.81 -2.14
CA GLU A 34 -4.91 -9.07 -0.89
C GLU A 34 -4.32 -7.67 -1.13
N LEU A 35 -5.19 -6.68 -1.34
CA LEU A 35 -4.78 -5.29 -1.49
C LEU A 35 -4.83 -4.56 -0.14
N ARG A 36 -3.85 -3.67 0.07
CA ARG A 36 -3.81 -2.74 1.20
C ARG A 36 -3.52 -1.33 0.70
N ILE A 37 -4.24 -0.35 1.23
CA ILE A 37 -3.89 1.07 1.05
C ILE A 37 -2.88 1.43 2.13
N VAL A 38 -1.76 2.04 1.72
CA VAL A 38 -0.66 2.43 2.58
C VAL A 38 -0.36 3.91 2.36
N ASN A 39 -0.32 4.69 3.44
CA ASN A 39 0.18 6.05 3.36
C ASN A 39 1.71 6.01 3.23
N PRO A 40 2.29 6.68 2.22
CA PRO A 40 3.73 6.76 2.06
C PRO A 40 4.49 7.28 3.28
N ASN A 41 3.85 8.11 4.10
CA ASN A 41 4.49 8.67 5.29
C ASN A 41 4.55 7.66 6.46
N ASP A 42 3.84 6.54 6.36
CA ASP A 42 3.76 5.52 7.42
C ASP A 42 4.77 4.39 7.21
N PHE A 43 5.51 4.38 6.09
CA PHE A 43 6.50 3.35 5.79
C PHE A 43 7.93 3.89 5.83
N ASP A 44 8.83 3.11 6.44
CA ASP A 44 10.27 3.32 6.41
C ASP A 44 10.93 2.18 5.63
N LEU A 45 11.83 2.51 4.72
CA LEU A 45 12.67 1.54 4.03
C LEU A 45 14.00 1.41 4.76
N LEU A 46 14.25 0.24 5.37
CA LEU A 46 15.52 -0.06 6.02
C LEU A 46 16.43 -0.79 5.04
N VAL A 47 17.48 -0.12 4.58
CA VAL A 47 18.53 -0.71 3.77
C VAL A 47 19.64 -1.20 4.70
N THR A 48 19.76 -2.52 4.88
CA THR A 48 20.81 -3.12 5.69
C THR A 48 21.98 -3.58 4.81
N LYS A 49 23.18 -3.67 5.38
CA LYS A 49 24.39 -4.16 4.67
C LYS A 49 24.26 -5.63 4.23
N ASN A 50 23.33 -6.38 4.81
CA ASN A 50 23.14 -7.81 4.58
C ASN A 50 22.06 -8.12 3.53
N ASP A 51 21.63 -7.13 2.73
CA ASP A 51 20.59 -7.28 1.71
C ASP A 51 19.23 -7.73 2.28
N GLU A 52 18.99 -7.53 3.57
CA GLU A 52 17.67 -7.76 4.14
C GLU A 52 16.75 -6.58 3.76
N GLU A 53 15.97 -6.79 2.71
CA GLU A 53 14.89 -5.90 2.29
C GLU A 53 13.82 -5.87 3.39
N SER A 54 13.93 -4.93 4.32
CA SER A 54 12.98 -4.78 5.42
C SER A 54 12.24 -3.45 5.28
N ILE A 55 10.92 -3.55 5.14
CA ILE A 55 10.03 -2.40 5.27
C ILE A 55 9.47 -2.42 6.69
N LEU A 56 9.51 -1.26 7.34
CA LEU A 56 8.73 -1.02 8.53
C LEU A 56 7.45 -0.30 8.12
N LEU A 57 6.32 -0.76 8.65
CA LEU A 57 5.06 -0.04 8.59
C LEU A 57 4.61 0.24 10.02
N ASP A 58 4.42 1.52 10.35
CA ASP A 58 4.18 1.96 11.73
C ASP A 58 5.26 1.45 12.72
N GLY A 59 6.52 1.43 12.27
CA GLY A 59 7.65 0.94 13.05
C GLY A 59 7.71 -0.59 13.26
N LYS A 60 6.82 -1.36 12.62
CA LYS A 60 6.80 -2.83 12.69
C LYS A 60 7.30 -3.46 11.39
N PRO A 61 8.17 -4.48 11.43
CA PRO A 61 8.60 -5.17 10.23
C PRO A 61 7.41 -5.87 9.58
N VAL A 62 7.28 -5.66 8.27
CA VAL A 62 6.25 -6.30 7.45
C VAL A 62 6.89 -7.00 6.25
N GLU A 63 6.24 -8.04 5.77
CA GLU A 63 6.64 -8.67 4.51
C GLU A 63 6.40 -7.72 3.34
N LEU A 64 7.30 -7.76 2.35
CA LEU A 64 7.13 -7.03 1.10
C LEU A 64 5.87 -7.50 0.36
N PRO A 65 5.12 -6.59 -0.28
CA PRO A 65 4.08 -6.99 -1.22
C PRO A 65 4.71 -7.55 -2.50
N ASP A 66 3.94 -8.34 -3.25
CA ASP A 66 4.31 -8.82 -4.59
C ASP A 66 4.36 -7.66 -5.61
N PHE A 67 3.62 -6.58 -5.37
CA PHE A 67 3.63 -5.38 -6.21
C PHE A 67 3.19 -4.12 -5.46
N ILE A 68 3.57 -2.98 -6.02
CA ILE A 68 3.19 -1.65 -5.53
C ILE A 68 2.50 -0.87 -6.65
N PHE A 69 1.38 -0.22 -6.32
CA PHE A 69 0.64 0.67 -7.20
C PHE A 69 0.68 2.11 -6.66
N PRO A 70 1.61 2.96 -7.14
CA PRO A 70 1.77 4.31 -6.63
C PRO A 70 0.66 5.24 -7.15
N ARG A 71 -0.10 5.86 -6.24
CA ARG A 71 -1.20 6.80 -6.52
C ARG A 71 -1.05 8.08 -5.68
N MET A 72 0.01 8.82 -5.96
CA MET A 72 0.49 9.96 -5.18
C MET A 72 -0.06 11.33 -5.60
N GLY A 73 -0.98 11.37 -6.56
CA GLY A 73 -1.42 12.61 -7.21
C GLY A 73 -0.83 12.75 -8.60
#